data_AF-A0A957KKX8-F1
#
_entry.id   AF-A0A957KKX8-F1
#
_cell.length_a   1.000
_cell.length_b   1.000
_cell.length_c   1.000
_cell.angle_alpha   90.00
_cell.angle_beta   90.00
_cell.angle_gamma   90.00
#
_symmetry.space_group_name_H-M   'P 1'
#
loop_
_entity.id
_entity.type
_entity.pdbx_description
1 polymer ?
#
loop_
_entity_poly.entity_id
_entity_poly.type
_entity_poly.pdbx_seq_one_letter_code
_entity_poly.pdbx_strand_id
1 'polypeptide(L)'
;MPKELPLQAHLFTGELLDNRTPAQKRKAAHQALPQQGELFSQRDLAQFGVRAHPQLPLSSMTHLKLAIQDPRSPAEIEADERRAIEERTYPIPGIIDTGVEPGEGP
;
A
#
# COMPACT_ATOMS: atom_id res chain seq x y z
N MET A 1 1.01 -44.53 -7.93
CA MET A 1 0.34 -45.75 -7.44
C MET A 1 -0.89 -45.33 -6.65
N PRO A 2 -2.12 -45.67 -7.08
CA PRO A 2 -3.30 -45.39 -6.27
C PRO A 2 -3.19 -46.14 -4.95
N LYS A 3 -3.26 -45.42 -3.83
CA LYS A 3 -3.27 -46.01 -2.49
C LYS A 3 -4.60 -46.75 -2.32
N GLU A 4 -4.54 -48.06 -2.13
CA GLU A 4 -5.72 -48.87 -1.83
C GLU A 4 -6.40 -48.33 -0.57
N LEU A 5 -7.70 -48.04 -0.68
CA LEU A 5 -8.51 -47.61 0.45
C LEU A 5 -8.84 -48.86 1.28
N PRO A 6 -8.52 -48.90 2.58
CA PRO A 6 -8.86 -50.04 3.43
C PRO A 6 -10.38 -50.03 3.68
N LEU A 7 -11.12 -50.67 2.79
CA LEU A 7 -12.55 -50.92 2.94
C LEU A 7 -12.75 -52.21 3.74
N GLN A 8 -13.64 -52.18 4.73
CA GLN A 8 -13.99 -53.37 5.50
C GLN A 8 -15.32 -53.93 4.99
N ALA A 9 -15.40 -55.24 4.82
CA ALA A 9 -16.66 -55.89 4.49
C ALA A 9 -17.57 -55.93 5.72
N HIS A 10 -18.82 -55.50 5.56
CA HIS A 10 -19.85 -55.66 6.58
C HIS A 10 -20.22 -57.13 6.70
N LEU A 11 -20.15 -57.68 7.91
CA LEU A 11 -20.22 -59.14 8.16
C LEU A 11 -21.53 -59.80 7.71
N PHE A 12 -22.64 -59.04 7.65
CA PHE A 12 -23.97 -59.59 7.37
C PHE A 12 -24.53 -59.19 6.01
N THR A 13 -24.05 -58.09 5.43
CA THR A 13 -24.55 -57.58 4.13
C THR A 13 -23.52 -57.73 3.02
N GLY A 14 -22.25 -57.99 3.36
CA GLY A 14 -21.15 -58.07 2.39
C GLY A 14 -20.78 -56.72 1.77
N GLU A 15 -21.45 -55.63 2.16
CA GLU A 15 -21.18 -54.29 1.64
C GLU A 15 -19.84 -53.76 2.16
N LEU A 16 -19.09 -53.09 1.29
CA LEU A 16 -17.83 -52.47 1.64
C LEU A 16 -18.09 -51.13 2.33
N LEU A 17 -17.76 -51.05 3.62
CA LEU A 17 -17.92 -49.84 4.42
C LEU A 17 -16.58 -49.14 4.63
N ASP A 18 -16.59 -47.82 4.43
CA ASP A 18 -15.47 -46.94 4.75
C ASP A 18 -15.60 -46.42 6.19
N ASN A 19 -14.99 -47.19 7.11
CA ASN A 19 -14.97 -46.92 8.55
C ASN A 19 -13.93 -45.87 8.98
N ARG A 20 -13.31 -45.15 8.03
CA ARG A 20 -12.32 -44.13 8.35
C ARG A 20 -12.95 -42.93 9.06
N THR A 21 -12.19 -42.31 9.95
CA THR A 21 -12.63 -41.07 10.62
C THR A 21 -12.68 -39.89 9.64
N PRO A 22 -13.48 -38.85 9.92
CA PRO A 22 -13.50 -37.64 9.08
C PRO A 22 -12.11 -37.04 8.85
N ALA A 23 -11.24 -37.09 9.87
CA ALA A 23 -9.86 -36.62 9.78
C ALA A 23 -9.00 -37.45 8.79
N GLN A 24 -9.16 -38.77 8.80
CA GLN A 24 -8.46 -39.66 7.86
C GLN A 24 -8.93 -39.46 6.42
N LYS A 25 -10.24 -39.24 6.21
CA LYS A 25 -10.81 -38.91 4.89
C LYS A 25 -10.24 -37.59 4.35
N ARG A 26 -10.15 -36.55 5.18
CA ARG A 26 -9.52 -35.26 4.84
C ARG A 26 -8.04 -35.43 4.47
N LYS A 27 -7.26 -36.16 5.27
CA LYS A 27 -5.83 -36.40 5.00
C LYS A 27 -5.61 -37.15 3.68
N ALA A 28 -6.45 -38.13 3.37
CA ALA A 28 -6.39 -38.86 2.11
C ALA A 28 -6.72 -37.95 0.90
N ALA A 29 -7.70 -37.05 1.04
CA ALA A 29 -7.99 -36.05 0.03
C ALA A 29 -6.78 -35.13 -0.20
N HIS A 30 -6.17 -34.59 0.86
CA HIS A 30 -4.98 -33.72 0.75
C HIS A 30 -3.74 -34.41 0.17
N GLN A 31 -3.61 -35.74 0.28
CA GLN A 31 -2.51 -36.49 -0.34
C GLN A 31 -2.69 -36.68 -1.85
N ALA A 32 -3.92 -36.60 -2.36
CA ALA A 32 -4.21 -36.77 -3.78
C ALA A 32 -3.97 -35.49 -4.59
N LEU A 33 -3.94 -34.32 -3.95
CA LEU A 33 -3.56 -33.07 -4.62
C LEU A 33 -2.03 -32.99 -4.75
N PRO A 34 -1.53 -32.44 -5.87
CA PRO A 34 -0.12 -32.09 -5.98
C PRO A 34 0.21 -31.10 -4.87
N GLN A 35 0.98 -31.55 -3.88
CA GLN A 35 1.47 -30.66 -2.84
C GLN A 35 2.66 -29.92 -3.39
N GLN A 36 2.58 -28.59 -3.41
CA GLN A 36 3.73 -27.75 -3.65
C GLN A 36 4.73 -28.03 -2.51
N GLY A 37 5.78 -28.77 -2.82
CA GLY A 37 6.87 -28.99 -1.87
C GLY A 37 7.51 -27.63 -1.57
N GLU A 38 7.56 -27.26 -0.29
CA GLU A 38 8.39 -26.15 0.14
C GLU A 38 9.85 -26.48 -0.24
N LEU A 39 10.51 -25.60 -0.99
CA LEU A 39 11.92 -25.79 -1.38
C LEU A 39 12.88 -25.65 -0.19
N PHE A 40 12.39 -25.14 0.95
CA PHE A 40 13.16 -24.85 2.17
C PHE A 40 12.38 -25.35 3.37
N SER A 41 13.04 -25.92 4.37
CA SER A 41 12.35 -26.33 5.58
C SER A 41 11.87 -25.09 6.35
N GLN A 42 10.73 -25.18 7.06
CA GLN A 42 10.26 -24.06 7.91
C GLN A 42 11.29 -23.63 8.96
N ARG A 43 12.21 -24.53 9.35
CA ARG A 43 13.35 -24.20 10.21
C ARG A 43 14.42 -23.36 9.49
N ASP A 44 14.61 -23.57 8.19
CA ASP A 44 15.52 -22.76 7.36
C ASP A 44 14.89 -21.40 6.97
N LEU A 45 13.55 -21.33 6.91
CA LEU A 45 12.78 -20.11 6.71
C LEU A 45 12.65 -19.23 7.94
N ALA A 46 13.13 -19.68 9.12
CA ALA A 46 13.35 -18.82 10.27
C ALA A 46 14.52 -17.88 9.96
N GLN A 47 14.29 -16.95 9.04
CA GLN A 47 15.20 -15.91 8.64
C GLN A 47 15.53 -15.11 9.89
N PHE A 48 16.72 -15.37 10.42
CA PHE A 48 17.29 -14.72 11.58
C PHE A 48 17.07 -13.20 11.50
N GLY A 49 16.32 -12.65 12.45
CA GLY A 49 16.35 -11.23 12.77
C GLY A 49 15.36 -10.30 12.08
N VAL A 50 14.43 -10.77 11.23
CA VAL A 50 13.40 -9.89 10.66
C VAL A 50 12.31 -9.64 11.70
N ARG A 51 12.42 -8.52 12.43
CA ARG A 51 11.33 -8.00 13.26
C ARG A 51 10.17 -7.64 12.31
N ALA A 52 8.99 -8.26 12.49
CA ALA A 52 7.80 -7.99 11.68
C ALA A 52 7.39 -6.49 11.67
N HIS A 53 7.83 -5.73 12.69
CA HIS A 53 7.72 -4.28 12.78
C HIS A 53 9.07 -3.69 13.21
N PRO A 54 9.97 -3.35 12.26
CA PRO A 54 11.20 -2.65 12.61
C PRO A 54 10.84 -1.29 13.20
N GLN A 55 11.14 -1.09 14.48
CA GLN A 55 10.97 0.19 15.15
C GLN A 55 12.14 1.10 14.73
N LEU A 56 11.86 2.27 14.16
CA LEU A 56 12.88 3.30 14.02
C LEU A 56 13.35 3.72 15.43
N PRO A 57 14.67 3.82 15.68
CA PRO A 57 15.20 4.32 16.94
C PRO A 57 15.02 5.85 17.00
N LEU A 58 13.77 6.29 17.17
CA LEU A 58 13.43 7.68 17.38
C LEU A 58 13.61 8.02 18.87
N SER A 59 14.39 9.05 19.17
CA SER A 59 14.50 9.60 20.52
C SER A 59 13.14 10.21 20.93
N SER A 60 12.79 10.18 22.22
CA SER A 60 11.54 10.76 22.73
C SER A 60 11.39 12.26 22.45
N MET A 61 12.49 12.95 22.14
CA MET A 61 12.51 14.36 21.73
C MET A 61 12.32 14.58 20.23
N THR A 62 12.28 13.52 19.42
CA THR A 62 12.10 13.64 17.97
C THR A 62 10.62 13.74 17.63
N HIS A 63 10.22 14.88 17.08
CA HIS A 63 8.86 15.11 16.60
C HIS A 63 8.84 15.03 15.08
N LEU A 64 8.05 14.09 14.54
CA LEU A 64 7.77 14.01 13.12
C LEU A 64 6.82 15.16 12.74
N LYS A 65 7.29 16.06 11.87
CA LYS A 65 6.47 17.15 11.32
C LYS A 65 6.14 16.84 9.86
N LEU A 66 4.87 16.90 9.51
CA LEU A 66 4.43 16.91 8.12
C LEU A 66 4.72 18.30 7.55
N ALA A 67 5.74 18.39 6.70
CA ALA A 67 6.00 19.59 5.91
C ALA A 67 5.38 19.39 4.52
N ILE A 68 4.32 20.14 4.22
CA ILE A 68 3.77 20.23 2.87
C ILE A 68 4.74 21.11 2.08
N GLN A 69 5.48 20.52 1.16
CA GLN A 69 6.32 21.27 0.23
C GLN A 69 5.50 21.62 -1.00
N ASP A 70 5.45 22.91 -1.35
CA ASP A 70 4.87 23.36 -2.62
C ASP A 70 5.88 23.04 -3.75
N PRO A 71 5.52 22.21 -4.74
CA PRO A 71 6.43 21.85 -5.82
C PRO A 71 6.61 22.96 -6.87
N ARG A 72 5.86 24.06 -6.77
CA ARG A 72 5.92 25.16 -7.74
C ARG A 72 7.26 25.87 -7.68
N SER A 73 7.71 26.33 -8.84
CA SER A 73 8.88 27.19 -8.93
C SER A 73 8.61 28.55 -8.29
N PRO A 74 9.64 29.26 -7.80
CA PRO A 74 9.47 30.60 -7.22
C PRO A 74 8.83 31.59 -8.22
N ALA A 75 9.13 31.46 -9.51
CA ALA A 75 8.54 32.31 -10.55
C ALA A 75 7.02 32.13 -10.70
N GLU A 76 6.52 30.90 -10.55
CA GLU A 76 5.08 30.62 -10.62
C GLU A 76 4.34 31.14 -9.38
N ILE A 77 4.97 31.05 -8.21
CA ILE A 77 4.43 31.61 -6.96
C ILE A 77 4.29 33.13 -7.08
N GLU A 78 5.33 33.82 -7.55
CA GLU A 78 5.31 35.27 -7.75
C GLU A 78 4.25 35.70 -8.79
N ALA A 79 4.07 34.93 -9.87
CA ALA A 79 3.07 35.22 -10.88
C ALA A 79 1.64 35.06 -10.34
N ASP A 80 1.39 34.05 -9.51
CA ASP A 80 0.11 33.87 -8.82
C ASP A 80 -0.14 34.96 -7.79
N GLU A 81 0.87 35.36 -7.02
CA GLU A 81 0.78 36.47 -6.07
C GLU A 81 0.42 37.78 -6.76
N ARG A 82 1.05 38.09 -7.91
CA ARG A 82 0.73 39.29 -8.71
C ARG A 82 -0.71 39.27 -9.19
N ARG A 83 -1.18 38.15 -9.76
CA ARG A 83 -2.58 38.01 -10.19
C ARG A 83 -3.56 38.21 -9.02
N ALA A 84 -3.27 37.62 -7.86
CA ALA A 84 -4.10 37.79 -6.67
C ALA A 84 -4.10 39.23 -6.14
N ILE A 85 -2.99 39.96 -6.27
CA ILE A 85 -2.91 41.39 -5.94
C ILE A 85 -3.76 42.21 -6.91
N GLU A 86 -3.64 41.96 -8.21
CA GLU A 86 -4.44 42.64 -9.26
C GLU A 86 -5.93 42.43 -9.06
N GLU A 87 -6.37 41.20 -8.78
CA GLU A 87 -7.78 40.89 -8.50
C GLU A 87 -8.32 41.58 -7.24
N ARG A 88 -7.48 41.75 -6.21
CA ARG A 88 -7.85 42.42 -4.95
C ARG A 88 -7.77 43.94 -5.06
N THR A 89 -6.98 44.45 -5.99
CA THR A 89 -6.82 45.88 -6.20
C THR A 89 -7.94 46.34 -7.13
N TYR A 90 -9.03 46.82 -6.56
CA TYR A 90 -10.05 47.50 -7.35
C TYR A 90 -9.43 48.75 -8.00
N PRO A 91 -9.59 48.97 -9.32
CA PRO A 91 -9.29 50.26 -9.89
C PRO A 91 -10.25 51.27 -9.24
N ILE A 92 -9.70 52.27 -8.56
CA ILE A 92 -10.50 53.38 -8.05
C ILE A 92 -11.05 54.10 -9.30
N PRO A 93 -12.37 54.11 -9.54
CA PRO A 93 -12.92 54.81 -10.69
C PRO A 93 -12.66 56.32 -10.52
N GLY A 94 -11.73 56.88 -11.29
CA GLY A 94 -11.44 58.32 -11.31
C GLY A 94 -9.98 58.72 -11.48
N ILE A 95 -9.01 57.81 -11.37
CA ILE A 95 -7.60 58.13 -11.66
C ILE A 95 -7.30 57.69 -13.09
N ILE A 96 -7.45 58.62 -14.02
CA ILE A 96 -6.99 58.49 -15.40
C ILE A 96 -5.48 58.64 -15.33
N ASP A 97 -4.73 57.58 -15.64
CA ASP A 97 -3.29 57.66 -15.87
C ASP A 97 -3.07 58.48 -17.15
N THR A 98 -3.06 59.81 -17.01
CA THR A 98 -2.65 60.69 -18.09
C THR A 98 -1.16 60.49 -18.28
N GLY A 99 -0.78 59.76 -19.32
CA GLY A 99 0.59 59.67 -19.79
C GLY A 99 1.16 61.07 -19.96
N VAL A 100 1.97 61.49 -19.00
CA VAL A 100 2.75 62.72 -19.09
C VAL A 100 3.94 62.40 -19.97
N GLU A 101 3.79 62.69 -21.26
CA GLU A 101 4.90 62.95 -22.17
C GLU A 101 5.82 64.00 -21.53
N PRO A 102 7.15 63.75 -21.42
CA PRO A 102 8.07 64.74 -20.90
C PRO A 102 8.22 65.87 -21.92
N GLY A 103 7.46 66.95 -21.71
CA GLY A 103 7.59 68.18 -22.49
C GLY A 103 8.99 68.77 -22.34
N GLU A 104 9.71 68.84 -23.46
CA GLU A 104 10.81 69.76 -23.68
C GLU A 104 10.38 71.19 -23.30
N GLY A 105 11.23 71.86 -22.53
CA GLY A 105 11.10 73.29 -22.22
C GLY A 105 12.50 73.92 -22.09
N PRO A 106 12.67 75.15 -22.63
CA PRO A 106 13.93 75.75 -23.07
C PRO A 106 14.89 76.22 -21.97
#